data_AF-A0A522VQD8-F1
#
_entry.id   AF-A0A522VQD8-F1
#
_cell.length_a   1.000
_cell.length_b   1.000
_cell.length_c   1.000
_cell.angle_alpha   90.00
_cell.angle_beta   90.00
_cell.angle_gamma   90.00
#
_symmetry.space_group_name_H-M   'P 1'
#
loop_
_entity.id
_entity.type
_entity.pdbx_description
1 polymer ?
#
loop_
_entity_poly.entity_id
_entity_poly.type
_entity_poly.pdbx_seq_one_letter_code
_entity_poly.pdbx_strand_id
1 'polypeptide(L)'
;MAYPASELVIDPVQIRKYDVAGPRYTSYPTADRFVEAFGESDCRHWLGKRNIGGINQPLSVYVHLPFCDTLCYYCGCNKVVTRDHGRSTKYIKYLG
;
A
#
# COMPACT_ATOMS: atom_id res chain seq x y z
N MET A 1 0.75 -5.99 26.36
CA MET A 1 0.42 -4.56 26.55
C MET A 1 -1.04 -4.40 26.15
N ALA A 2 -1.95 -4.58 27.11
CA ALA A 2 -3.37 -4.38 26.88
C ALA A 2 -3.59 -2.87 26.81
N TYR A 3 -3.89 -2.34 25.63
CA TYR A 3 -4.41 -0.99 25.55
C TYR A 3 -5.79 -1.05 26.21
N PRO A 4 -6.03 -0.37 27.35
CA PRO A 4 -7.40 -0.17 27.76
C PRO A 4 -8.07 0.51 26.58
N ALA A 5 -9.16 -0.07 26.09
CA ALA A 5 -10.05 0.64 25.19
C ALA A 5 -10.62 1.79 26.01
N SER A 6 -9.84 2.88 26.12
CA SER A 6 -10.29 4.12 26.72
C SER A 6 -11.55 4.48 25.97
N GLU A 7 -12.62 4.74 26.73
CA GLU A 7 -13.86 5.28 26.20
C GLU A 7 -13.51 6.42 25.23
N LEU A 8 -13.83 6.21 23.94
CA LEU A 8 -13.44 7.14 22.89
C LEU A 8 -14.27 8.43 23.08
N VAL A 9 -13.67 9.45 23.70
CA VAL A 9 -14.33 10.74 23.89
C VAL A 9 -14.25 11.53 22.58
N ILE A 10 -15.42 11.82 21.99
CA ILE A 10 -15.54 12.68 20.81
C ILE A 10 -15.55 14.14 21.28
N ASP A 11 -14.40 14.81 21.25
CA ASP A 11 -14.28 16.24 21.55
C ASP A 11 -14.25 17.08 20.26
N PRO A 12 -15.32 17.85 19.95
CA PRO A 12 -15.38 18.69 18.75
C PRO A 12 -14.30 19.76 18.69
N VAL A 13 -13.78 20.21 19.84
CA VAL A 13 -12.70 21.20 19.90
C VAL A 13 -11.39 20.58 19.45
N GLN A 14 -11.06 19.36 19.90
CA GLN A 14 -9.85 18.66 19.43
C GLN A 14 -9.95 18.29 17.95
N ILE A 15 -11.12 17.82 17.50
CA ILE A 15 -11.34 17.48 16.09
C ILE A 15 -11.08 18.71 15.22
N ARG A 16 -11.71 19.86 15.52
CA ARG A 16 -11.47 21.10 14.76
C ARG A 16 -10.02 21.59 14.83
N LYS A 17 -9.32 21.35 15.95
CA LYS A 17 -7.92 21.75 16.11
C LYS A 17 -6.97 20.94 15.21
N TYR A 18 -7.27 19.65 14.99
CA TYR A 18 -6.39 18.73 14.25
C TYR A 18 -6.95 18.30 12.88
N ASP A 19 -8.10 18.82 12.46
CA ASP A 19 -8.65 18.68 11.10
C ASP A 19 -7.84 19.51 10.10
N VAL A 20 -6.58 19.14 9.95
CA VAL A 20 -5.59 19.76 9.06
C VAL A 20 -4.96 18.68 8.19
N ALA A 21 -4.44 19.07 7.03
CA ALA A 21 -3.75 18.13 6.14
C ALA A 21 -2.54 17.50 6.85
N GLY A 22 -2.59 16.19 7.08
CA GLY A 22 -1.53 15.41 7.69
C GLY A 22 -0.91 14.38 6.74
N PRO A 23 0.29 13.89 7.04
CA PRO A 23 0.90 12.79 6.29
C PRO A 23 0.04 11.52 6.37
N ARG A 24 -0.12 10.83 5.24
CA ARG A 24 -0.76 9.51 5.20
C ARG A 24 0.26 8.44 5.59
N TYR A 25 0.13 7.91 6.80
CA TYR A 25 0.97 6.81 7.28
C TYR A 25 0.44 5.45 6.80
N THR A 26 0.79 5.07 5.58
CA THR A 26 0.52 3.72 5.04
C THR A 26 1.70 2.76 5.19
N SER A 27 2.90 3.31 5.45
CA SER A 27 4.14 2.58 5.74
C SER A 27 5.10 3.47 6.52
N TYR A 28 6.11 2.88 7.16
CA TYR A 28 7.24 3.60 7.73
C TYR A 28 8.57 2.93 7.33
N PRO A 29 9.50 3.65 6.69
CA PRO A 29 9.35 5.02 6.18
C PRO A 29 8.28 5.14 5.07
N THR A 30 7.85 6.37 4.80
CA THR A 30 6.83 6.68 3.79
C THR A 30 7.41 6.58 2.36
N ALA A 31 6.53 6.43 1.35
CA ALA A 31 6.93 6.17 -0.04
C ALA A 31 7.76 7.28 -0.69
N ASP A 32 7.68 8.53 -0.20
CA ASP A 32 8.55 9.63 -0.62
C ASP A 32 10.04 9.40 -0.27
N ARG A 33 10.35 8.37 0.52
CA ARG A 33 11.72 7.93 0.81
C ARG A 33 12.25 6.91 -0.19
N PHE A 34 11.44 6.47 -1.17
CA PHE A 34 11.92 5.56 -2.21
C PHE A 34 12.80 6.34 -3.18
N VAL A 35 14.01 5.82 -3.41
CA VAL A 35 15.02 6.42 -4.29
C VAL A 35 15.53 5.40 -5.29
N GLU A 36 15.96 5.86 -6.46
CA GLU A 36 16.42 5.00 -7.56
C GLU A 36 17.73 4.24 -7.25
N ALA A 37 18.42 4.58 -6.15
CA ALA A 37 19.60 3.88 -5.69
C ALA A 37 19.30 2.44 -5.19
N PHE A 38 18.05 2.14 -4.83
CA PHE A 38 17.65 0.79 -4.42
C PHE A 38 17.36 -0.05 -5.66
N GLY A 39 18.18 -1.07 -5.90
CA GLY A 39 18.15 -1.86 -7.13
C GLY A 39 17.89 -3.35 -6.93
N GLU A 40 18.09 -4.11 -8.00
CA GLU A 40 17.92 -5.57 -8.02
C GLU A 40 18.79 -6.28 -6.97
N SER A 41 20.05 -5.88 -6.82
CA SER A 41 20.99 -6.47 -5.86
C SER A 41 20.49 -6.37 -4.42
N ASP A 42 19.92 -5.22 -4.05
CA ASP A 42 19.37 -4.98 -2.71
C ASP A 42 18.11 -5.83 -2.48
N CYS A 43 17.22 -5.90 -3.47
CA CYS A 43 16.06 -6.80 -3.45
C CYS A 43 16.46 -8.25 -3.19
N ARG A 44 17.43 -8.78 -3.95
CA ARG A 44 17.90 -10.17 -3.80
C ARG A 44 18.53 -10.41 -2.44
N HIS A 45 19.32 -9.47 -1.94
CA HIS A 45 19.93 -9.53 -0.61
C HIS A 45 18.86 -9.63 0.49
N TRP A 46 17.85 -8.76 0.48
CA TRP A 46 16.78 -8.79 1.49
C TRP A 46 15.89 -10.02 1.39
N LEU A 47 15.57 -10.48 0.18
CA LEU A 47 14.84 -11.75 -0.01
C LEU A 47 15.62 -12.95 0.53
N GLY A 48 16.94 -12.98 0.34
CA GLY A 48 17.81 -14.03 0.90
C GLY A 48 17.85 -14.05 2.43
N LYS A 49 17.62 -12.90 3.08
CA LYS A 49 17.58 -12.78 4.54
C LYS A 49 16.28 -13.26 5.17
N ARG A 50 15.25 -13.56 4.38
CA ARG A 50 13.89 -13.90 4.86
C ARG A 50 13.86 -15.09 5.83
N ASN A 51 14.82 -16.01 5.73
CA ASN A 51 14.90 -17.20 6.57
C ASN A 51 15.97 -17.11 7.68
N ILE A 52 16.63 -15.95 7.83
CA ILE A 52 17.67 -15.75 8.85
C ILE A 52 17.00 -15.36 10.18
N GLY A 53 17.37 -16.04 11.27
CA GLY A 53 16.84 -15.76 12.61
C GLY A 53 15.74 -16.72 13.09
N GLY A 54 15.51 -17.84 12.40
CA GLY A 54 14.68 -18.95 12.91
C GLY A 54 13.16 -18.73 12.87
N ILE A 55 12.70 -17.55 12.44
CA ILE A 55 11.28 -17.26 12.25
C ILE A 55 10.93 -17.62 10.81
N ASN A 56 10.21 -18.71 10.62
CA ASN A 56 9.64 -19.07 9.32
C ASN A 56 8.51 -18.07 8.99
N GLN A 57 8.86 -16.95 8.36
CA GLN A 57 7.88 -15.93 8.02
C GLN A 57 6.93 -16.50 6.95
N PRO A 58 5.60 -16.42 7.10
CA PRO A 58 4.65 -16.75 6.04
C PRO A 58 4.84 -15.83 4.83
N LEU A 59 4.57 -16.34 3.62
CA LEU A 59 4.63 -15.53 2.41
C LEU A 59 3.27 -14.88 2.17
N SER A 60 3.24 -13.56 2.09
CA SER A 60 2.09 -12.79 1.60
C SER A 60 2.41 -12.29 0.21
N VAL A 61 1.46 -12.43 -0.72
CA VAL A 61 1.61 -12.01 -2.12
C VAL A 61 0.55 -10.96 -2.42
N TYR A 62 0.99 -9.85 -3.01
CA TYR A 62 0.13 -8.76 -3.47
C TYR A 62 0.19 -8.68 -5.00
N VAL A 63 -0.98 -8.66 -5.64
CA VAL A 63 -1.12 -8.42 -7.09
C VAL A 63 -2.00 -7.21 -7.30
N HIS A 64 -1.50 -6.22 -8.04
CA HIS A 64 -2.26 -5.01 -8.36
C HIS A 64 -3.10 -5.22 -9.62
N LEU A 65 -4.42 -5.04 -9.56
CA LEU A 65 -5.30 -5.07 -10.73
C LEU A 65 -5.81 -3.64 -11.03
N PRO A 66 -5.19 -2.92 -11.98
CA PRO A 66 -5.41 -1.48 -12.12
C PRO A 66 -6.58 -1.15 -13.06
N PHE A 67 -7.62 -1.97 -13.22
CA PHE A 67 -8.67 -1.71 -14.22
C PHE A 67 -10.01 -1.40 -13.58
N CYS A 68 -10.66 -0.33 -14.05
CA CYS A 68 -12.02 0.04 -13.64
C CYS A 68 -12.85 0.38 -14.88
N ASP A 69 -14.09 -0.11 -14.96
CA ASP A 69 -14.98 0.18 -16.10
C ASP A 69 -15.51 1.64 -16.07
N THR A 70 -15.59 2.21 -14.87
CA THR A 70 -16.22 3.52 -14.62
C THR A 70 -15.27 4.46 -13.87
N LEU A 71 -15.34 5.74 -14.22
CA LEU A 71 -14.64 6.80 -13.51
C LEU A 71 -15.40 7.19 -12.24
N CYS A 72 -14.80 6.91 -11.08
CA CYS A 72 -15.23 7.50 -9.82
C CYS A 72 -14.44 8.80 -9.56
N TYR A 73 -15.12 9.94 -9.56
CA TYR A 73 -14.49 11.26 -9.41
C TYR A 73 -13.73 11.46 -8.09
N TYR A 74 -14.09 10.71 -7.05
CA TYR A 74 -13.41 10.75 -5.75
C TYR A 74 -12.18 9.82 -5.65
N CYS A 75 -11.96 8.94 -6.64
CA CYS A 75 -10.98 7.86 -6.50
C CYS A 75 -9.55 8.33 -6.82
N GLY A 76 -8.67 8.28 -5.82
CA GLY A 76 -7.23 8.57 -5.95
C GLY A 76 -6.31 7.35 -6.11
N CYS A 77 -6.86 6.15 -6.33
CA CYS A 77 -6.05 4.94 -6.50
C CYS A 77 -5.24 4.96 -7.82
N ASN A 78 -4.10 4.26 -7.84
CA ASN A 78 -3.43 3.87 -9.08
C ASN A 78 -4.39 2.94 -9.86
N LYS A 79 -4.86 3.41 -11.02
CA LYS A 79 -5.84 2.71 -11.85
C LYS A 79 -5.83 3.26 -13.26
N VAL A 80 -6.42 2.50 -14.16
CA VAL A 80 -6.68 2.76 -15.56
C VAL A 80 -8.18 2.55 -15.76
N VAL A 81 -8.89 3.65 -16.04
CA VAL A 81 -10.32 3.57 -16.38
C VAL A 81 -10.44 3.16 -17.85
N THR A 82 -11.06 2.02 -18.13
CA THR A 82 -11.18 1.47 -19.48
C THR A 82 -12.31 0.46 -19.55
N ARG A 83 -13.05 0.45 -20.67
CA ARG A 83 -14.03 -0.61 -21.00
C ARG A 83 -13.45 -1.67 -21.94
N ASP A 84 -12.23 -1.45 -22.43
CA ASP A 84 -11.51 -2.42 -23.26
C ASP A 84 -10.90 -3.53 -22.39
N HIS A 85 -11.61 -4.66 -22.32
CA HIS A 85 -11.14 -5.88 -21.65
C HIS A 85 -9.94 -6.56 -22.36
N GLY A 86 -9.57 -6.12 -23.57
CA GLY A 86 -8.32 -6.52 -24.21
C GLY A 86 -7.09 -6.08 -23.41
N ARG A 87 -7.17 -4.94 -22.70
CA ARG A 87 -6.08 -4.45 -21.84
C ARG A 87 -5.87 -5.31 -20.60
N SER A 88 -6.94 -5.70 -19.92
CA SER A 88 -6.85 -6.61 -18.77
C SER A 88 -6.39 -7.99 -19.20
N THR A 89 -6.87 -8.49 -20.34
CA THR A 89 -6.41 -9.76 -20.92
C THR A 89 -4.91 -9.74 -21.21
N LYS A 90 -4.40 -8.66 -21.83
CA LYS A 90 -2.96 -8.48 -22.07
C LYS A 90 -2.18 -8.39 -20.76
N TYR A 91 -2.71 -7.71 -19.75
CA TYR A 91 -2.09 -7.59 -18.43
C TYR A 91 -1.95 -8.94 -17.72
N ILE A 92 -3.01 -9.75 -17.71
CA ILE A 92 -2.95 -11.10 -17.12
C ILE A 92 -1.89 -11.95 -17.81
N LYS A 93 -1.80 -11.91 -19.16
CA LYS A 93 -0.74 -12.60 -19.91
C LYS A 93 0.68 -12.17 -19.55
N TYR A 94 0.89 -10.95 -19.05
CA TYR A 94 2.21 -10.51 -18.55
C TYR A 94 2.52 -11.07 -17.16
N LEU A 95 1.50 -11.39 -16.37
CA LEU A 95 1.67 -11.96 -15.03
C LEU A 95 1.92 -13.47 -15.06
N GLY A 96 1.39 -14.18 -16.06
CA GLY A 96 1.54 -15.64 -16.25
C GLY A 96 0.24 -16.27 -16.71
#